data_AF-A0A6J4T1D1-F1
#
_entry.id   AF-A0A6J4T1D1-F1
#
_cell.length_a   1.000
_cell.length_b   1.000
_cell.length_c   1.000
_cell.angle_alpha   90.00
_cell.angle_beta   90.00
_cell.angle_gamma   90.00
#
_symmetry.space_group_name_H-M   'P 1'
#
loop_
_entity.id
_entity.type
_entity.pdbx_description
1 polymer ?
#
loop_
_entity_poly.entity_id
_entity_poly.type
_entity_poly.pdbx_seq_one_letter_code
_entity_poly.pdbx_strand_id
1 'polypeptide(L)'
;MKKWKINKTTIAAFIAVLFHVSGFIGIFTSRYSWFVANTPLNLLIMFALLIWTHTGKNAAFFTFLFICFVTGMLTEIIGVNTALLFGKYEYGKVLGTGIMNVPWIIGINW
;
A
#
# COMPACT_ATOMS: atom_id res chain seq x y z
N MET A 1 -16.06 -18.05 30.93
CA MET A 1 -14.94 -17.92 29.98
C MET A 1 -15.42 -17.22 28.71
N LYS A 2 -14.93 -16.01 28.42
CA LYS A 2 -15.34 -15.23 27.24
C LYS A 2 -14.74 -15.87 25.99
N LYS A 3 -15.53 -16.61 25.20
CA LYS A 3 -15.08 -17.17 23.91
C LYS A 3 -14.79 -16.00 22.97
N TRP A 4 -13.52 -15.72 22.72
CA TRP A 4 -13.11 -14.79 21.67
C TRP A 4 -13.53 -15.40 20.32
N LYS A 5 -14.56 -14.82 19.70
CA LYS A 5 -14.93 -15.19 18.33
C LYS A 5 -13.91 -14.55 17.40
N ILE A 6 -13.04 -15.37 16.82
CA ILE A 6 -12.15 -14.94 15.73
C ILE A 6 -13.03 -14.50 14.56
N ASN A 7 -12.90 -13.24 14.15
CA ASN A 7 -13.56 -12.70 12.98
C ASN A 7 -12.51 -12.21 11.96
N LYS A 8 -12.94 -11.93 10.73
CA LYS A 8 -12.06 -11.51 9.63
C LYS A 8 -11.20 -10.30 10.01
N THR A 9 -11.77 -9.34 10.73
CA THR A 9 -11.08 -8.14 11.18
C THR A 9 -9.98 -8.46 12.19
N THR A 10 -10.22 -9.38 13.14
CA THR A 10 -9.19 -9.83 14.08
C THR A 10 -8.03 -10.50 13.34
N ILE A 11 -8.30 -11.34 12.35
CA ILE A 11 -7.25 -12.00 11.55
C ILE A 11 -6.47 -10.95 10.75
N ALA A 12 -7.15 -10.03 10.09
CA ALA A 12 -6.50 -8.97 9.32
C ALA A 12 -5.65 -8.05 10.19
N ALA A 13 -6.15 -7.64 11.36
CA ALA A 13 -5.38 -6.84 12.32
C ALA A 13 -4.14 -7.58 12.82
N PHE A 14 -4.26 -8.88 13.10
CA PHE A 14 -3.12 -9.71 13.49
C PHE A 14 -2.06 -9.77 12.38
N ILE A 15 -2.46 -10.00 11.12
CA ILE A 15 -1.54 -10.03 9.98
C ILE A 15 -0.89 -8.65 9.78
N ALA A 16 -1.67 -7.56 9.87
CA ALA A 16 -1.15 -6.20 9.74
C ALA A 16 -0.09 -5.91 10.80
N VAL A 17 -0.38 -6.22 12.07
CA VAL A 17 0.58 -6.05 13.17
C VAL A 17 1.81 -6.93 12.97
N LEU A 18 1.63 -8.19 12.56
CA LEU A 18 2.75 -9.10 12.29
C LEU A 18 3.71 -8.52 11.26
N PHE A 19 3.20 -8.02 10.14
CA PHE A 19 4.02 -7.44 9.07
C PHE A 19 4.69 -6.13 9.50
N HIS A 20 3.99 -5.26 10.23
CA HIS A 20 4.56 -4.00 10.72
C HIS A 20 5.65 -4.23 11.78
N VAL A 21 5.42 -5.12 12.75
CA VAL A 21 6.41 -5.47 13.77
C VAL A 21 7.62 -6.15 13.12
N SER A 22 7.39 -7.05 12.16
CA SER A 22 8.46 -7.70 11.42
C SER A 22 9.30 -6.69 10.62
N GLY A 23 8.64 -5.75 9.94
CA GLY A 23 9.31 -4.66 9.21
C GLY A 23 10.08 -3.72 10.15
N PHE A 24 9.46 -3.32 11.25
CA PHE A 24 10.07 -2.47 12.28
C PHE A 24 11.35 -3.11 12.83
N ILE A 25 11.27 -4.36 13.30
CA ILE A 25 12.45 -5.08 13.80
C ILE A 25 13.47 -5.24 12.68
N GLY A 26 13.03 -5.66 11.49
CA GLY A 26 13.87 -5.98 10.35
C GLY A 26 14.76 -4.84 9.87
N ILE A 27 14.26 -3.60 9.94
CA ILE A 27 15.01 -2.38 9.61
C ILE A 27 16.20 -2.15 10.56
N PHE A 28 16.15 -2.62 11.81
CA PHE A 28 17.26 -2.52 12.77
C PHE A 28 18.23 -3.71 12.72
N THR A 29 18.06 -4.63 11.76
CA THR A 29 18.94 -5.79 11.60
C THR A 29 19.91 -5.62 10.43
N SER A 30 20.87 -6.54 10.29
CA SER A 30 21.74 -6.65 9.10
C SER A 30 20.97 -6.89 7.79
N ARG A 31 19.66 -7.20 7.86
CA ARG A 31 18.79 -7.40 6.70
C ARG A 31 18.01 -6.15 6.30
N TYR A 32 18.38 -4.96 6.77
CA TYR A 32 17.75 -3.67 6.43
C TYR A 32 17.31 -3.56 4.97
N SER A 33 18.24 -3.74 4.03
CA SER A 33 17.97 -3.58 2.59
C SER A 33 16.92 -4.56 2.07
N TRP A 34 16.83 -5.77 2.63
CA TRP A 34 15.81 -6.74 2.27
C TRP A 34 14.43 -6.29 2.74
N PHE A 35 14.31 -5.76 3.96
CA PHE A 35 13.04 -5.25 4.48
C PHE A 35 12.56 -4.01 3.72
N VAL A 36 13.47 -3.07 3.41
CA VAL A 36 13.15 -1.88 2.60
C VAL A 36 12.74 -2.27 1.19
N ALA A 37 13.45 -3.20 0.53
CA ALA A 37 13.07 -3.66 -0.81
C ALA A 37 11.70 -4.38 -0.83
N ASN A 38 11.23 -4.90 0.31
CA ASN A 38 9.92 -5.53 0.45
C ASN A 38 8.81 -4.58 0.94
N THR A 39 9.07 -3.26 1.02
CA THR A 39 8.01 -2.27 1.27
C THR A 39 6.82 -2.40 0.31
N PRO A 40 7.00 -2.63 -1.02
CA PRO A 40 5.87 -2.85 -1.92
C PRO A 40 4.98 -4.02 -1.51
N LEU A 41 5.59 -5.12 -1.06
CA LEU A 41 4.86 -6.30 -0.59
C LEU A 41 4.03 -5.97 0.65
N ASN A 42 4.61 -5.25 1.62
CA ASN A 42 3.89 -4.83 2.82
C ASN A 42 2.66 -3.97 2.46
N LEU A 43 2.81 -3.00 1.56
CA LEU A 43 1.72 -2.14 1.10
C LEU A 43 0.62 -2.93 0.39
N LEU A 44 0.99 -3.87 -0.50
CA LEU A 44 0.02 -4.74 -1.17
C LEU A 44 -0.76 -5.61 -0.18
N ILE A 45 -0.10 -6.13 0.85
CA ILE A 45 -0.77 -6.91 1.90
C ILE A 45 -1.74 -6.03 2.66
N MET A 46 -1.36 -4.80 3.04
CA MET A 46 -2.28 -3.89 3.73
C MET A 46 -3.50 -3.55 2.87
N PHE A 47 -3.28 -3.25 1.59
CA PHE A 47 -4.37 -3.02 0.64
C PHE A 47 -5.28 -4.24 0.54
N ALA A 48 -4.73 -5.45 0.35
CA ALA A 48 -5.51 -6.68 0.26
C ALA A 48 -6.31 -6.96 1.54
N LEU A 49 -5.76 -6.68 2.72
CA LEU A 49 -6.46 -6.83 4.00
C LEU A 49 -7.62 -5.83 4.14
N LEU A 50 -7.45 -4.59 3.70
CA LEU A 50 -8.53 -3.59 3.67
C LEU A 50 -9.66 -4.05 2.75
N ILE A 51 -9.35 -4.49 1.54
CA ILE A 51 -10.35 -5.08 0.65
C ILE A 51 -11.01 -6.28 1.32
N TRP A 52 -10.24 -7.23 1.84
CA TRP A 52 -10.79 -8.46 2.42
C TRP A 52 -11.79 -8.18 3.55
N THR A 53 -11.46 -7.25 4.44
CA THR A 53 -12.28 -6.89 5.62
C THR A 53 -13.47 -6.00 5.30
N HIS A 54 -13.45 -5.25 4.19
CA HIS A 54 -14.57 -4.39 3.79
C HIS A 54 -15.87 -5.19 3.57
N THR A 55 -16.98 -4.75 4.15
CA THR A 55 -18.30 -5.34 3.93
C THR A 55 -19.00 -4.66 2.75
N GLY A 56 -19.94 -5.34 2.07
CA GLY A 56 -20.73 -4.70 1.00
C GLY A 56 -19.98 -4.44 -0.31
N LYS A 57 -18.91 -5.20 -0.59
CA LYS A 57 -18.22 -5.17 -1.90
C LYS A 57 -19.21 -5.38 -3.04
N ASN A 58 -19.28 -4.41 -3.95
CA ASN A 58 -20.12 -4.46 -5.13
C ASN A 58 -19.37 -3.81 -6.31
N ALA A 59 -19.98 -3.79 -7.49
CA ALA A 59 -19.36 -3.19 -8.67
C ALA A 59 -18.98 -1.71 -8.44
N ALA A 60 -19.86 -0.93 -7.81
CA ALA A 60 -19.59 0.49 -7.52
C ALA A 60 -18.38 0.69 -6.61
N PHE A 61 -18.18 -0.18 -5.62
CA PHE A 61 -16.98 -0.16 -4.76
C PHE A 61 -15.69 -0.39 -5.57
N PHE A 62 -15.67 -1.37 -6.47
CA PHE A 62 -14.49 -1.63 -7.30
C PHE A 62 -14.28 -0.55 -8.36
N THR A 63 -15.35 0.02 -8.91
CA THR A 63 -15.28 1.20 -9.79
C THR A 63 -14.70 2.39 -9.04
N PHE A 64 -15.12 2.63 -7.80
CA PHE A 64 -14.56 3.68 -6.96
C PHE A 64 -13.05 3.49 -6.73
N LEU A 65 -12.61 2.28 -6.34
CA LEU A 65 -11.18 1.99 -6.18
C LEU A 65 -10.38 2.22 -7.47
N PHE A 66 -10.93 1.83 -8.61
CA PHE A 66 -10.30 2.06 -9.90
C PHE A 66 -10.18 3.57 -10.21
N ILE A 67 -11.23 4.36 -9.91
CA ILE A 67 -11.19 5.81 -10.09
C ILE A 67 -10.16 6.45 -9.15
N CYS A 68 -10.07 6.03 -7.88
CA CYS A 68 -9.04 6.51 -6.95
C CYS A 68 -7.64 6.20 -7.49
N PHE A 69 -7.41 4.97 -7.93
CA PHE A 69 -6.15 4.56 -8.53
C PHE A 69 -5.78 5.41 -9.75
N VAL A 70 -6.70 5.58 -10.71
CA VAL A 70 -6.42 6.36 -11.93
C VAL A 70 -6.17 7.83 -11.58
N THR A 71 -7.00 8.40 -10.71
CA THR A 71 -6.87 9.81 -10.30
C THR A 71 -5.56 10.05 -9.56
N GLY A 72 -5.20 9.16 -8.64
CA GLY A 72 -3.92 9.21 -7.93
C GLY A 72 -2.74 9.08 -8.88
N MET A 73 -2.74 8.08 -9.76
CA MET A 73 -1.68 7.91 -10.76
C MET A 73 -1.53 9.13 -11.66
N LEU A 74 -2.62 9.70 -12.17
CA LEU A 74 -2.56 10.91 -13.00
C LEU A 74 -2.02 12.11 -12.22
N THR A 75 -2.48 12.30 -10.99
CA THR A 75 -2.03 13.39 -10.11
C THR A 75 -0.53 13.28 -9.86
N GLU A 76 -0.05 12.08 -9.52
CA GLU A 76 1.37 11.83 -9.25
C GLU A 76 2.23 11.97 -10.52
N ILE A 77 1.75 11.49 -11.66
CA ILE A 77 2.47 11.63 -12.94
C ILE A 77 2.61 13.11 -13.31
N ILE A 78 1.54 13.89 -13.18
CA ILE A 78 1.57 15.34 -13.41
C ILE A 78 2.55 15.97 -12.41
N GLY A 79 2.43 15.64 -11.13
CA GLY A 79 3.28 16.18 -10.06
C GLY A 79 4.77 15.95 -10.30
N VAL A 80 5.19 14.70 -10.49
CA VAL A 80 6.59 14.31 -10.69
C VAL A 80 7.17 14.88 -11.99
N ASN A 81 6.43 14.80 -13.10
CA ASN A 81 7.01 15.15 -14.40
C ASN A 81 6.95 16.66 -14.71
N THR A 82 6.04 17.41 -14.07
CA THR A 82 5.87 18.86 -14.35
C THR A 82 6.31 19.75 -13.18
N ALA A 83 6.50 19.18 -11.99
CA ALA A 83 6.72 19.91 -10.74
C ALA A 83 5.59 20.88 -10.34
N LEU A 84 4.43 20.84 -11.03
CA LEU A 84 3.34 21.78 -10.83
C LEU A 84 2.62 21.59 -9.48
N LEU A 85 2.40 20.33 -9.08
CA LEU A 85 1.58 20.00 -7.92
C LEU A 85 2.37 19.92 -6.62
N PHE A 86 3.60 19.40 -6.68
CA PHE A 86 4.38 19.05 -5.49
C PHE A 86 5.81 19.61 -5.52
N GLY A 87 6.16 20.45 -6.50
CA GLY A 87 7.53 20.90 -6.72
C GLY A 87 8.42 19.79 -7.31
N LYS A 88 9.74 19.98 -7.22
CA LYS A 88 10.71 19.03 -7.77
C LYS A 88 10.96 17.89 -6.79
N TYR A 89 10.45 16.70 -7.11
CA TYR A 89 10.76 15.45 -6.41
C TYR A 89 10.69 14.27 -7.37
N GLU A 90 11.35 13.17 -6.99
CA GLU A 90 11.41 11.94 -7.77
C GLU A 90 11.23 10.73 -6.85
N TYR A 91 10.57 9.69 -7.36
CA TYR A 91 10.47 8.42 -6.64
C TYR A 91 11.78 7.62 -6.73
N GLY A 92 12.22 7.09 -5.59
CA GLY A 92 13.31 6.12 -5.55
C GLY A 92 12.90 4.74 -6.07
N LYS A 93 13.88 3.87 -6.33
CA LYS A 93 13.66 2.52 -6.88
C LYS A 93 13.01 1.52 -5.90
N VAL A 94 12.86 1.89 -4.63
CA VAL A 94 12.37 1.02 -3.55
C VAL A 94 10.93 0.55 -3.81
N LEU A 95 10.11 1.40 -4.43
CA LEU A 95 8.68 1.13 -4.61
C LEU A 95 8.35 0.24 -5.82
N GLY A 96 9.37 -0.29 -6.49
CA GLY A 96 9.23 -1.19 -7.63
C GLY A 96 9.02 -0.47 -8.95
N THR A 97 8.47 -1.19 -9.93
CA THR A 97 8.24 -0.67 -11.28
C THR A 97 7.10 0.33 -11.30
N GLY A 98 7.13 1.21 -12.30
CA GLY A 98 6.17 2.29 -12.44
C GLY A 98 5.87 2.62 -13.89
N ILE A 99 5.05 3.64 -14.08
CA ILE A 99 4.74 4.26 -15.36
C ILE A 99 5.10 5.74 -15.26
N MET A 100 5.79 6.28 -16.26
CA MET A 100 6.19 7.70 -16.31
C MET A 100 6.82 8.21 -14.99
N ASN A 101 7.79 7.45 -14.46
CA ASN A 101 8.52 7.76 -13.21
C ASN A 101 7.70 7.63 -11.90
N VAL A 102 6.45 7.16 -11.97
CA VAL A 102 5.59 6.93 -10.79
C VAL A 102 5.37 5.43 -10.57
N PRO A 103 5.78 4.86 -9.41
CA PRO A 103 5.56 3.46 -9.08
C PRO A 103 4.08 3.09 -9.03
N TRP A 104 3.71 1.92 -9.56
CA TRP A 104 2.31 1.44 -9.55
C TRP A 104 1.71 1.34 -8.16
N ILE A 105 2.56 1.04 -7.16
CA ILE A 105 2.13 0.90 -5.78
C ILE A 105 1.59 2.21 -5.20
N ILE A 106 2.01 3.37 -5.72
CA ILE A 106 1.51 4.67 -5.26
C ILE A 106 0.02 4.81 -5.63
N GLY A 107 -0.35 4.49 -6.86
CA GLY A 107 -1.75 4.50 -7.27
C GLY A 107 -2.62 3.53 -6.47
N ILE A 108 -2.07 2.36 -6.09
CA ILE A 108 -2.81 1.39 -5.26
C ILE A 108 -3.07 1.92 -3.85
N ASN A 109 -2.22 2.82 -3.35
CA ASN A 109 -2.32 3.40 -2.00
C ASN A 109 -3.03 4.76 -1.95
N TRP A 110 -3.52 5.25 -3.09
CA TRP A 110 -4.43 6.40 -3.21
C TRP A 110 -5.88 5.96 -3.00
#